data_AF-A0A7W1DLL3-F1
#
_entry.id   AF-A0A7W1DLL3-F1
#
_cell.length_a   1.000
_cell.length_b   1.000
_cell.length_c   1.000
_cell.angle_alpha   90.00
_cell.angle_beta   90.00
_cell.angle_gamma   90.00
#
_symmetry.space_group_name_H-M   'P 1'
#
loop_
_entity.id
_entity.type
_entity.pdbx_description
1 polymer ?
#
loop_
_entity_poly.entity_id
_entity_poly.type
_entity_poly.pdbx_seq_one_letter_code
_entity_poly.pdbx_strand_id
1 'polypeptide(L)'
;MIPADGFAIDVLIDGVVVGHPIYGLHRADIAAVFPGYANTNGAVGYFVIDTTTLANGPHTIAWVVRDNHGRVAGLGSRFFFVQNP
;
A
#
# COMPACT_ATOMS: atom_id res chain seq x y z
N MET A 1 -4.54 10.97 -10.12
CA MET A 1 -4.77 9.53 -10.37
C MET A 1 -3.50 8.80 -9.97
N ILE A 2 -3.62 7.65 -9.31
CA ILE A 2 -2.49 6.74 -9.11
C ILE A 2 -2.28 6.01 -10.46
N PRO A 3 -1.12 6.15 -11.12
CA PRO A 3 -0.77 5.37 -12.33
C PRO A 3 -0.93 3.87 -12.06
N ALA A 4 -1.10 3.03 -13.07
CA ALA A 4 -1.19 1.57 -12.92
C ALA A 4 0.12 0.83 -13.24
N ASP A 5 1.26 1.54 -13.15
CA ASP A 5 2.59 1.05 -13.55
C ASP A 5 3.28 0.18 -12.48
N GLY A 6 2.67 0.00 -11.30
CA GLY A 6 3.22 -0.81 -10.23
C GLY A 6 4.18 -0.06 -9.30
N PHE A 7 4.65 1.14 -9.68
CA PHE A 7 5.68 1.89 -8.92
C PHE A 7 5.11 3.13 -8.22
N ALA A 8 3.83 3.40 -8.39
CA ALA A 8 3.18 4.57 -7.80
C ALA A 8 2.99 4.49 -6.28
N ILE A 9 3.17 3.32 -5.66
CA ILE A 9 2.99 3.14 -4.22
C ILE A 9 4.22 2.43 -3.64
N ASP A 10 4.92 3.08 -2.72
CA ASP A 10 5.98 2.49 -1.91
C ASP A 10 5.39 1.86 -0.64
N VAL A 11 5.81 0.64 -0.33
CA VAL A 11 5.58 0.01 0.98
C VAL A 11 6.83 0.18 1.82
N LEU A 12 6.67 0.76 3.00
CA LEU A 12 7.74 0.98 3.96
C LEU A 12 7.53 0.08 5.18
N ILE A 13 8.60 -0.58 5.63
CA ILE A 13 8.68 -1.21 6.95
C ILE A 13 9.77 -0.48 7.72
N ASP A 14 9.44 0.01 8.92
CA ASP A 14 10.35 0.78 9.79
C ASP A 14 11.02 1.97 9.08
N GLY A 15 10.27 2.61 8.18
CA GLY A 15 10.73 3.76 7.40
C GLY A 15 11.61 3.41 6.19
N VAL A 16 11.86 2.13 5.92
CA VAL A 16 12.64 1.66 4.77
C VAL A 16 11.71 1.11 3.68
N VAL A 17 11.88 1.53 2.43
CA VAL A 17 11.13 0.98 1.29
C VAL A 17 11.51 -0.49 1.10
N VAL A 18 10.53 -1.38 1.19
CA VAL A 18 10.69 -2.83 1.04
C VAL A 18 10.12 -3.36 -0.28
N GLY A 19 9.38 -2.54 -1.01
CA GLY A 19 8.83 -2.90 -2.32
C GLY A 19 7.61 -2.09 -2.69
N HIS A 20 6.89 -2.57 -3.70
CA HIS A 20 5.66 -1.96 -4.20
C HIS A 20 4.52 -2.99 -4.16
N PRO A 21 3.28 -2.58 -3.84
CA PRO A 21 2.15 -3.50 -3.74
C PRO A 21 1.61 -3.88 -5.13
N ILE A 22 0.85 -4.96 -5.16
CA ILE A 22 -0.11 -5.17 -6.25
C ILE A 22 -1.32 -4.31 -5.93
N TYR A 23 -1.76 -3.47 -6.86
CA TYR A 23 -2.92 -2.59 -6.68
C TYR A 23 -3.72 -2.42 -7.98
N GLY A 24 -4.80 -1.65 -7.91
CA GLY A 24 -5.71 -1.48 -9.04
C GLY A 24 -6.77 -2.58 -9.11
N LEU A 25 -6.96 -3.34 -8.03
CA LEU A 25 -7.90 -4.45 -7.97
C LEU A 25 -9.33 -3.93 -7.79
N HIS A 26 -10.25 -4.43 -8.60
CA HIS A 26 -11.64 -4.00 -8.60
C HIS A 26 -12.43 -4.64 -7.45
N ARG A 27 -13.19 -3.81 -6.73
CA ARG A 27 -14.21 -4.21 -5.77
C ARG A 27 -15.51 -3.47 -6.09
N ALA A 28 -16.51 -4.20 -6.56
CA ALA A 28 -17.75 -3.61 -7.08
C ALA A 28 -18.55 -2.83 -6.02
N ASP A 29 -18.57 -3.31 -4.78
CA ASP A 29 -19.20 -2.62 -3.65
C ASP A 29 -18.47 -1.31 -3.30
N ILE A 30 -17.14 -1.30 -3.31
CA ILE A 30 -16.35 -0.08 -3.11
C ILE A 30 -16.58 0.89 -4.27
N ALA A 31 -16.59 0.39 -5.50
CA ALA A 31 -16.84 1.22 -6.67
C ALA A 31 -18.24 1.87 -6.64
N ALA A 32 -19.25 1.14 -6.15
CA ALA A 32 -20.61 1.63 -6.00
C ALA A 32 -20.74 2.71 -4.90
N VAL A 33 -20.00 2.60 -3.80
CA VAL A 33 -20.04 3.56 -2.69
C VAL A 33 -19.21 4.82 -2.98
N PHE A 34 -18.14 4.71 -3.77
CA PHE A 34 -17.27 5.83 -4.12
C PHE A 34 -17.24 6.10 -5.64
N PRO A 35 -18.37 6.48 -6.25
CA PRO A 35 -18.42 6.77 -7.69
C PRO A 35 -17.66 8.05 -8.03
N GLY A 36 -17.05 8.10 -9.22
CA GLY A 36 -16.46 9.31 -9.80
C GLY A 36 -15.05 9.68 -9.35
N TYR A 37 -14.43 8.92 -8.43
CA TYR A 37 -13.02 9.10 -8.10
C TYR A 37 -12.12 8.50 -9.20
N ALA A 38 -10.95 9.10 -9.40
CA ALA A 38 -10.03 8.73 -10.47
C ALA A 38 -9.58 7.25 -10.46
N ASN A 39 -9.64 6.58 -9.30
CA ASN A 39 -9.25 5.19 -9.12
C ASN A 39 -10.41 4.33 -8.56
N THR A 40 -11.67 4.75 -8.72
CA THR A 40 -12.88 4.03 -8.25
C THR A 40 -12.87 2.55 -8.62
N ASN A 41 -12.47 2.22 -9.85
CA ASN A 41 -12.50 0.84 -10.35
C ASN A 41 -11.30 -0.02 -9.92
N GLY A 42 -10.35 0.54 -9.17
CA GLY A 42 -9.11 -0.11 -8.77
C GLY A 42 -8.71 0.23 -7.34
N ALA A 43 -9.68 0.33 -6.44
CA ALA A 43 -9.49 0.84 -5.09
C ALA A 43 -8.69 -0.08 -4.16
N VAL A 44 -8.47 -1.35 -4.54
CA VAL A 44 -7.81 -2.33 -3.69
C VAL A 44 -6.37 -2.59 -4.11
N GLY A 45 -5.52 -2.83 -3.11
CA GLY A 45 -4.19 -3.40 -3.28
C GLY A 45 -3.79 -4.23 -2.07
N TYR A 46 -2.76 -5.05 -2.23
CA TYR A 46 -2.15 -5.85 -1.18
C TYR A 46 -0.64 -5.97 -1.39
N PHE A 47 0.06 -6.25 -0.30
CA PHE A 47 1.49 -6.56 -0.31
C PHE A 47 1.74 -7.76 0.61
N VAL A 48 2.60 -8.67 0.16
CA VAL A 48 2.99 -9.85 0.92
C VAL A 48 4.40 -9.62 1.43
N ILE A 49 4.61 -9.87 2.73
CA ILE A 49 5.91 -9.72 3.37
C ILE A 49 6.37 -11.08 3.89
N ASP A 50 7.67 -11.34 3.78
CA ASP A 50 8.33 -12.43 4.49
C ASP A 50 8.78 -11.94 5.87
N THR A 51 8.04 -12.31 6.91
CA THR A 51 8.33 -11.84 8.28
C THR A 51 9.60 -12.43 8.84
N THR A 52 10.14 -13.53 8.28
CA THR A 52 11.39 -14.15 8.76
C THR A 52 12.61 -13.27 8.51
N THR A 53 12.47 -12.27 7.62
CA THR A 53 13.49 -11.25 7.36
C THR A 53 13.50 -10.12 8.39
N LEU A 54 12.50 -10.05 9.28
CA LEU A 54 12.35 -9.05 10.32
C LEU A 54 12.73 -9.65 11.68
N ALA A 55 13.27 -8.81 12.57
CA ALA A 55 13.51 -9.21 13.95
C ALA A 55 12.17 -9.49 14.68
N ASN A 56 12.19 -10.32 15.72
CA ASN A 56 11.01 -10.44 16.58
C ASN A 56 10.82 -9.15 17.39
N GLY A 57 9.58 -8.64 17.46
CA GLY A 57 9.27 -7.39 18.16
C GLY A 57 8.30 -6.47 17.40
N PRO A 58 8.13 -5.22 17.87
CA PRO A 58 7.27 -4.24 17.23
C PRO A 58 7.91 -3.66 15.96
N HIS A 59 7.08 -3.49 14.93
CA HIS A 59 7.41 -2.89 13.65
C HIS A 59 6.33 -1.89 13.21
N THR A 60 6.68 -1.05 12.25
CA THR A 60 5.74 -0.16 11.57
C THR A 60 5.64 -0.51 10.10
N ILE A 61 4.43 -0.43 9.54
CA ILE A 61 4.20 -0.44 8.10
C ILE A 61 3.53 0.86 7.68
N ALA A 62 3.96 1.44 6.57
CA ALA A 62 3.34 2.61 5.96
C ALA A 62 3.34 2.50 4.44
N TRP A 63 2.33 3.07 3.79
CA TRP A 63 2.26 3.15 2.33
C TRP A 63 2.34 4.61 1.90
N VAL A 64 3.20 4.93 0.95
CA VAL A 64 3.37 6.26 0.38
C VAL A 64 3.02 6.20 -1.09
N VAL A 65 2.17 7.11 -1.56
CA VAL A 65 1.69 7.13 -2.95
C VAL A 65 2.19 8.37 -3.68
N ARG A 66 2.50 8.20 -4.97
CA ARG A 66 2.74 9.27 -5.93
C ARG A 66 1.65 9.27 -7.00
N ASP A 67 1.02 10.43 -7.22
CA ASP A 67 0.05 10.60 -8.30
C ASP A 67 0.72 10.93 -9.65
N ASN A 68 -0.08 10.89 -10.72
CA ASN A 68 0.34 11.23 -12.08
C ASN A 68 0.69 12.72 -12.30
N HIS A 69 0.57 13.57 -11.27
CA HIS A 69 1.05 14.95 -11.27
C HIS A 69 2.30 15.11 -10.39
N GLY A 70 2.88 14.01 -9.92
CA GLY A 70 4.08 13.99 -9.07
C GLY A 70 3.83 14.30 -7.60
N ARG A 71 2.58 14.47 -7.16
CA ARG A 71 2.25 14.73 -5.75
C ARG A 71 2.46 13.47 -4.92
N VAL A 72 3.01 13.63 -3.72
CA VAL A 72 3.29 12.52 -2.81
C VAL A 72 2.47 12.67 -1.52
N ALA A 73 1.87 11.57 -1.05
CA ALA A 73 1.14 11.53 0.21
C ALA A 73 1.26 10.16 0.89
N GLY A 74 1.15 10.13 2.22
CA GLY A 74 0.98 8.88 2.97
C GLY A 74 -0.47 8.40 2.91
N LEU A 75 -0.70 7.13 2.56
CA LEU A 75 -2.02 6.49 2.63
C LEU A 75 -2.39 6.07 4.06
N GLY A 76 -1.38 5.90 4.92
CA GLY A 76 -1.54 5.58 6.33
C GLY A 76 -0.38 4.74 6.86
N SER A 77 -0.36 4.55 8.17
CA SER A 77 0.60 3.67 8.86
C SER A 77 -0.08 2.82 9.94
N ARG A 78 0.50 1.66 10.26
CA ARG A 78 0.08 0.76 11.34
C ARG A 78 1.28 0.17 12.05
N PHE A 79 1.11 -0.13 13.33
CA PHE A 79 2.04 -0.99 14.08
C PHE A 79 1.64 -2.45 13.92
N PHE A 80 2.63 -3.34 13.89
CA PHE A 80 2.44 -4.78 13.97
C PHE A 80 3.57 -5.41 14.78
N PHE A 81 3.35 -6.62 15.29
CA PHE A 81 4.38 -7.39 15.99
C PHE A 81 4.77 -8.60 15.14
N VAL A 82 6.07 -8.89 15.08
CA VAL A 82 6.63 -10.08 14.46
C VAL A 82 7.04 -11.06 15.55
N GLN A 83 6.64 -12.32 15.38
CA GLN A 83 7.07 -13.45 16.20
C GLN A 83 7.29 -14.65 15.28
N ASN A 84 8.51 -14.75 14.75
CA ASN A 84 8.97 -15.88 13.95
C ASN A 84 9.25 -17.11 14.84
N PRO A 85 9.13 -18.33 14.28
CA PRO A 85 9.37 -19.59 15.00
C PRO A 85 10.78 -19.75 15.59
#